data_AF-A0A2V7XY01-F1
#
_entry.id   AF-A0A2V7XY01-F1
#
_cell.length_a   1.000
_cell.length_b   1.000
_cell.length_c   1.000
_cell.angle_alpha   90.00
_cell.angle_beta   90.00
_cell.angle_gamma   90.00
#
_symmetry.space_group_name_H-M   'P 1'
#
loop_
_entity.id
_entity.type
_entity.pdbx_description
1 polymer ?
#
loop_
_entity_poly.entity_id
_entity_poly.type
_entity_poly.pdbx_seq_one_letter_code
_entity_poly.pdbx_strand_id
1 'polypeptide(L)'
;MVLVVLLLCGTIAFAQERPPDPADLINAVLGGLLGFKEVSGAELQEEVAEVGGVPFRTPVPLDYLSPADLARYLKDVLDDEYPPARALADQRTLVAFDLLPATVDLRAVRARVLEENIAGFYDERPGHKRLYAVSEDRTLTPANQLVLSHELRHAMQDQYADVHRIVPDAFPARASAPPTSRSSPGRCPPCRACPAWCVTSSCCRT
;
A
#
# COMPACT_ATOMS: atom_id res chain seq x y z
N MET A 1 10.33 19.97 72.09
CA MET A 1 9.70 18.87 71.33
C MET A 1 8.90 19.48 70.19
N VAL A 2 9.39 19.38 68.96
CA VAL A 2 8.60 19.69 67.75
C VAL A 2 8.63 18.41 66.92
N LEU A 3 7.50 17.72 66.86
CA LEU A 3 7.32 16.48 66.13
C LEU A 3 7.01 16.83 64.66
N VAL A 4 7.96 16.57 63.77
CA VAL A 4 7.78 16.70 62.32
C VAL A 4 7.08 15.43 61.83
N VAL A 5 5.83 15.55 61.37
CA VAL A 5 5.12 14.48 60.68
C VAL A 5 5.52 14.55 59.20
N LEU A 6 6.34 13.59 58.75
CA LEU A 6 6.58 13.36 57.33
C LEU A 6 5.31 12.76 56.70
N LEU A 7 4.62 13.55 55.87
CA LEU A 7 3.65 13.02 54.91
C LEU A 7 4.42 12.33 53.78
N LEU A 8 4.41 10.99 53.74
CA LEU A 8 4.72 10.25 52.52
C LEU A 8 3.55 10.43 51.55
N CYS A 9 3.70 11.35 50.61
CA CYS A 9 2.82 11.46 49.45
C CYS A 9 3.20 10.33 48.48
N GLY A 10 2.57 9.16 48.64
CA GLY A 10 2.67 8.07 47.68
C GLY A 10 1.88 8.43 46.42
N THR A 11 2.58 8.69 45.31
CA THR A 11 1.96 8.77 43.99
C THR A 11 1.51 7.36 43.59
N ILE A 12 0.22 7.07 43.74
CA ILE A 12 -0.40 5.94 43.06
C ILE A 12 -0.47 6.34 41.59
N ALA A 13 0.51 5.90 40.80
CA ALA A 13 0.41 5.94 39.35
C ALA A 13 -0.74 4.99 38.96
N PHE A 14 -1.91 5.54 38.67
CA PHE A 14 -2.93 4.83 37.91
C PHE A 14 -2.31 4.55 36.54
N ALA A 15 -1.85 3.32 36.33
CA ALA A 15 -1.64 2.82 34.98
C ALA A 15 -3.00 2.87 34.29
N GLN A 16 -3.22 3.91 33.47
CA GLN A 16 -4.35 3.92 32.54
C GLN A 16 -4.12 2.73 31.62
N GLU A 17 -4.92 1.69 31.81
CA GLU A 17 -4.93 0.53 30.92
C GLU A 17 -5.15 1.06 29.52
N ARG A 18 -4.16 0.82 28.64
CA ARG A 18 -4.23 1.29 27.26
C ARG A 18 -5.54 0.75 26.69
N PRO A 19 -6.41 1.59 26.10
CA PRO A 19 -7.62 1.09 25.49
C PRO A 19 -7.24 -0.02 24.51
N PRO A 20 -8.02 -1.12 24.45
CA PRO A 20 -7.69 -2.26 23.62
C PRO A 20 -7.46 -1.82 22.18
N ASP A 21 -6.48 -2.43 21.52
CA ASP A 21 -6.25 -2.19 20.10
C ASP A 21 -7.59 -2.46 19.35
N PRO A 22 -8.03 -1.58 18.43
CA PRO A 22 -9.16 -1.88 17.56
C PRO A 22 -9.12 -3.30 16.95
N ALA A 23 -7.92 -3.80 16.63
CA ALA A 23 -7.73 -5.17 16.14
C ALA A 23 -8.15 -6.23 17.16
N ASP A 24 -7.79 -6.05 18.43
CA ASP A 24 -8.16 -6.96 19.52
C ASP A 24 -9.68 -7.00 19.73
N LEU A 25 -10.33 -5.83 19.65
CA LEU A 25 -11.78 -5.73 19.76
C LEU A 25 -12.48 -6.46 18.60
N ILE A 26 -12.00 -6.27 17.37
CA ILE A 26 -12.54 -6.96 16.20
C ILE A 26 -12.37 -8.47 16.35
N ASN A 27 -11.18 -8.95 16.72
CA ASN A 27 -10.92 -10.37 16.93
C ASN A 27 -11.79 -10.96 18.03
N ALA A 28 -11.99 -10.25 19.14
CA ALA A 28 -12.86 -10.68 20.22
C ALA A 28 -14.32 -10.81 19.78
N VAL A 29 -14.82 -9.86 18.98
CA VAL A 29 -16.19 -9.92 18.42
C VAL A 29 -16.31 -11.08 17.42
N LEU A 30 -15.36 -11.22 16.51
CA LEU A 30 -15.37 -12.28 15.49
C LEU A 30 -15.29 -13.67 16.14
N GLY A 31 -14.33 -13.90 17.02
CA GLY A 31 -14.15 -15.20 17.67
C GLY A 31 -15.22 -15.50 18.73
N GLY A 32 -15.48 -14.55 19.62
CA GLY A 32 -16.35 -14.76 20.78
C GLY A 32 -17.85 -14.68 20.49
N LEU A 33 -18.28 -13.67 19.74
CA LEU A 33 -19.70 -13.42 19.48
C LEU A 33 -20.19 -14.11 18.21
N LEU A 34 -19.39 -14.04 17.14
CA LEU A 34 -19.78 -14.56 15.83
C LEU A 34 -19.30 -16.00 15.59
N GLY A 35 -18.48 -16.56 16.47
CA GLY A 35 -18.06 -17.94 16.44
C GLY A 35 -17.09 -18.29 15.31
N PHE A 36 -16.39 -17.29 14.75
CA PHE A 36 -15.31 -17.55 13.79
C PHE A 36 -14.21 -18.34 14.49
N LYS A 37 -13.93 -19.53 13.98
CA LYS A 37 -12.88 -20.40 14.52
C LYS A 37 -11.53 -19.98 13.96
N GLU A 38 -10.50 -20.19 14.75
CA GLU A 38 -9.14 -20.16 14.22
C GLU A 38 -8.88 -21.39 13.37
N VAL A 39 -8.54 -21.19 12.10
CA VAL A 39 -8.22 -22.26 11.15
C VAL A 39 -6.80 -22.07 10.61
N SER A 40 -6.17 -23.17 10.22
CA SER A 40 -4.88 -23.13 9.54
C SER A 40 -5.01 -22.57 8.13
N GLY A 41 -3.88 -22.12 7.53
CA GLY A 41 -3.89 -21.62 6.15
C GLY A 41 -4.26 -22.68 5.10
N ALA A 42 -4.13 -23.97 5.41
CA ALA A 42 -4.57 -25.06 4.53
C ALA A 42 -6.09 -25.26 4.62
N GLU A 43 -6.64 -25.30 5.85
CA GLU A 43 -8.09 -25.36 6.07
C GLU A 43 -8.80 -24.15 5.45
N LEU A 44 -8.20 -22.95 5.57
CA LEU A 44 -8.75 -21.74 4.94
C LEU A 44 -8.80 -21.85 3.41
N GLN A 45 -7.80 -22.48 2.78
CA GLN A 45 -7.81 -22.73 1.33
C GLN A 45 -8.92 -23.71 0.94
N GLU A 46 -9.13 -24.76 1.72
CA GLU A 46 -10.21 -25.72 1.50
C GLU A 46 -11.58 -25.04 1.59
N GLU A 47 -11.79 -24.21 2.62
CA GLU A 47 -13.04 -23.47 2.81
C GLU A 47 -13.31 -22.49 1.66
N VAL A 48 -12.30 -21.72 1.23
CA VAL A 48 -12.42 -20.79 0.09
C VAL A 48 -12.75 -21.52 -1.22
N ALA A 49 -12.19 -22.72 -1.42
CA ALA A 49 -12.49 -23.58 -2.56
C ALA A 49 -13.90 -24.15 -2.50
N GLU A 50 -14.32 -24.66 -1.35
CA GLU A 50 -15.66 -25.21 -1.12
C GLU A 50 -16.74 -24.15 -1.37
N VAL A 51 -16.64 -23.00 -0.69
CA VAL A 51 -17.57 -21.88 -0.85
C VAL A 51 -17.56 -21.34 -2.29
N GLY A 52 -16.38 -21.35 -2.93
CA GLY A 52 -16.21 -20.89 -4.30
C GLY A 52 -16.71 -21.83 -5.39
N GLY A 53 -16.93 -23.12 -5.08
CA GLY A 53 -17.24 -24.15 -6.06
C GLY A 53 -16.14 -24.41 -7.09
N VAL A 54 -14.91 -23.91 -6.84
CA VAL A 54 -13.77 -24.03 -7.75
C VAL A 54 -12.55 -24.45 -6.94
N PRO A 55 -11.88 -25.58 -7.28
CA PRO A 55 -10.71 -26.03 -6.55
C PRO A 55 -9.47 -25.21 -6.92
N PHE A 56 -8.52 -25.09 -6.00
CA PHE A 56 -7.15 -24.69 -6.36
C PHE A 56 -6.50 -25.79 -7.21
N ARG A 57 -5.80 -25.40 -8.29
CA ARG A 57 -4.98 -26.29 -9.12
C ARG A 57 -3.67 -26.67 -8.43
N THR A 58 -3.14 -25.76 -7.63
CA THR A 58 -1.93 -25.94 -6.83
C THR A 58 -2.11 -25.28 -5.46
N PRO A 59 -1.53 -25.85 -4.38
CA PRO A 59 -1.54 -25.19 -3.08
C PRO A 59 -0.92 -23.79 -3.16
N VAL A 60 -1.49 -22.83 -2.44
CA VAL A 60 -0.95 -21.48 -2.29
C VAL A 60 -0.10 -21.45 -1.02
N PRO A 61 1.23 -21.26 -1.11
CA PRO A 61 2.07 -21.19 0.08
C PRO A 61 1.73 -19.95 0.90
N LEU A 62 1.61 -20.11 2.22
CA LEU A 62 1.40 -19.03 3.18
C LEU A 62 2.70 -18.76 3.96
N ASP A 63 3.18 -17.54 3.87
CA ASP A 63 4.28 -16.99 4.67
C ASP A 63 3.78 -15.88 5.59
N TYR A 64 4.63 -15.50 6.55
CA TYR A 64 4.31 -14.45 7.53
C TYR A 64 5.35 -13.35 7.45
N LEU A 65 4.87 -12.10 7.55
CA LEU A 65 5.72 -10.91 7.67
C LEU A 65 5.47 -10.24 9.00
N SER A 66 6.56 -9.81 9.65
CA SER A 66 6.44 -8.82 10.73
C SER A 66 6.04 -7.46 10.14
N PRO A 67 5.47 -6.54 10.94
CA PRO A 67 5.21 -5.17 10.50
C PRO A 67 6.46 -4.47 9.93
N ALA A 68 7.63 -4.76 10.47
CA ALA A 68 8.91 -4.22 9.99
C ALA A 68 9.31 -4.80 8.61
N ASP A 69 9.04 -6.08 8.37
CA ASP A 69 9.28 -6.72 7.06
C ASP A 69 8.30 -6.18 6.01
N LEU A 70 7.03 -6.00 6.41
CA LEU A 70 6.01 -5.39 5.57
C LEU A 70 6.40 -3.97 5.15
N ALA A 71 6.85 -3.12 6.08
CA ALA A 71 7.26 -1.75 5.76
C ALA A 71 8.39 -1.73 4.72
N ARG A 72 9.36 -2.65 4.83
CA ARG A 72 10.44 -2.80 3.83
C ARG A 72 9.91 -3.24 2.47
N TYR A 73 9.04 -4.26 2.48
CA TYR A 73 8.39 -4.74 1.26
C TYR A 73 7.60 -3.64 0.55
N LEU A 74 6.77 -2.90 1.30
CA LEU A 74 5.92 -1.84 0.75
C LEU A 74 6.74 -0.65 0.26
N LYS A 75 7.89 -0.37 0.86
CA LYS A 75 8.81 0.64 0.35
C LYS A 75 9.26 0.28 -1.08
N ASP A 76 9.65 -0.97 -1.31
CA ASP A 76 10.10 -1.42 -2.63
C ASP A 76 8.95 -1.38 -3.64
N VAL A 77 7.75 -1.80 -3.26
CA VAL A 77 6.53 -1.68 -4.09
C VAL A 77 6.23 -0.22 -4.43
N LEU A 78 6.34 0.69 -3.46
CA LEU A 78 6.12 2.12 -3.69
C LEU A 78 7.19 2.76 -4.57
N ASP A 79 8.43 2.29 -4.52
CA ASP A 79 9.49 2.80 -5.38
C ASP A 79 9.26 2.40 -6.85
N ASP A 80 8.71 1.20 -7.09
CA ASP A 80 8.40 0.67 -8.42
C ASP A 80 7.09 1.26 -9.00
N GLU A 81 5.99 1.14 -8.25
CA GLU A 81 4.64 1.48 -8.72
C GLU A 81 4.30 2.97 -8.58
N TYR A 82 4.89 3.63 -7.58
CA TYR A 82 4.60 5.02 -7.22
C TYR A 82 5.87 5.87 -6.97
N PRO A 83 6.73 6.00 -7.98
CA PRO A 83 8.01 6.66 -7.84
C PRO A 83 7.85 8.14 -7.47
N PRO A 84 8.87 8.75 -6.84
CA PRO A 84 8.79 10.13 -6.34
C PRO A 84 8.33 11.17 -7.38
N ALA A 85 8.73 11.00 -8.64
CA ALA A 85 8.32 11.90 -9.72
C ALA A 85 6.81 11.85 -10.00
N ARG A 86 6.20 10.65 -9.94
CA ARG A 86 4.75 10.47 -10.10
C ARG A 86 4.01 11.06 -8.91
N ALA A 87 4.48 10.77 -7.69
CA ALA A 87 3.90 11.33 -6.48
C ALA A 87 3.90 12.87 -6.46
N LEU A 88 4.99 13.49 -6.91
CA LEU A 88 5.06 14.96 -7.02
C LEU A 88 4.09 15.53 -8.05
N ALA A 89 3.90 14.85 -9.19
CA ALA A 89 2.95 15.26 -10.21
C ALA A 89 1.50 15.19 -9.70
N ASP A 90 1.14 14.09 -9.03
CA ASP A 90 -0.19 13.92 -8.43
C ASP A 90 -0.42 14.93 -7.30
N GLN A 91 0.57 15.15 -6.43
CA GLN A 91 0.49 16.14 -5.35
C GLN A 91 0.23 17.55 -5.89
N ARG A 92 0.96 17.98 -6.92
CA ARG A 92 0.73 19.28 -7.56
C ARG A 92 -0.69 19.41 -8.11
N THR A 93 -1.21 18.31 -8.67
CA THR A 93 -2.57 18.26 -9.20
C THR A 93 -3.60 18.41 -8.08
N LEU A 94 -3.46 17.65 -6.99
CA LEU A 94 -4.37 17.71 -5.85
C LEU A 94 -4.33 19.07 -5.15
N VAL A 95 -3.15 19.67 -5.02
CA VAL A 95 -2.99 21.04 -4.49
C VAL A 95 -3.65 22.07 -5.40
N ALA A 96 -3.50 21.94 -6.73
CA ALA A 96 -4.12 22.87 -7.68
C ALA A 96 -5.65 22.83 -7.66
N PHE A 97 -6.25 21.69 -7.32
CA PHE A 97 -7.69 21.53 -7.13
C PHE A 97 -8.16 21.77 -5.69
N ASP A 98 -7.27 22.24 -4.80
CA ASP A 98 -7.56 22.48 -3.37
C ASP A 98 -8.07 21.23 -2.63
N LEU A 99 -7.67 20.03 -3.11
CA LEU A 99 -8.00 18.73 -2.51
C LEU A 99 -6.94 18.27 -1.51
N LEU A 100 -5.77 18.92 -1.50
CA LEU A 100 -4.66 18.59 -0.62
C LEU A 100 -3.91 19.87 -0.22
N PRO A 101 -3.64 20.11 1.08
CA PRO A 101 -2.78 21.22 1.49
C PRO A 101 -1.37 21.07 0.94
N ALA A 102 -0.74 22.18 0.51
CA ALA A 102 0.61 22.17 -0.06
C ALA A 102 1.71 21.69 0.91
N THR A 103 1.42 21.66 2.22
CA THR A 103 2.32 21.17 3.28
C THR A 103 2.31 19.66 3.43
N VAL A 104 1.38 18.94 2.81
CA VAL A 104 1.28 17.49 2.92
C VAL A 104 2.19 16.81 1.90
N ASP A 105 2.99 15.86 2.37
CA ASP A 105 3.72 14.91 1.53
C ASP A 105 2.78 13.75 1.14
N LEU A 106 2.29 13.79 -0.10
CA LEU A 106 1.36 12.78 -0.61
C LEU A 106 1.97 11.37 -0.59
N ARG A 107 3.26 11.26 -0.87
CA ARG A 107 3.92 9.95 -0.95
C ARG A 107 4.05 9.33 0.43
N ALA A 108 4.45 10.12 1.42
CA ALA A 108 4.54 9.67 2.80
C ALA A 108 3.15 9.28 3.35
N VAL A 109 2.10 10.04 3.01
CA VAL A 109 0.72 9.66 3.38
C VAL A 109 0.34 8.33 2.75
N ARG A 110 0.61 8.13 1.46
CA ARG A 110 0.30 6.87 0.78
C ARG A 110 1.05 5.69 1.39
N ALA A 111 2.33 5.87 1.73
CA ALA A 111 3.13 4.84 2.38
C ALA A 111 2.51 4.41 3.72
N ARG A 112 2.22 5.38 4.58
CA ARG A 112 1.61 5.12 5.89
C ARG A 112 0.26 4.42 5.75
N VAL A 113 -0.60 4.87 4.83
CA VAL A 113 -1.92 4.26 4.61
C VAL A 113 -1.79 2.81 4.13
N LEU A 114 -0.80 2.48 3.31
CA LEU A 114 -0.58 1.09 2.90
C LEU A 114 -0.09 0.23 4.08
N GLU A 115 0.86 0.75 4.86
CA GLU A 115 1.39 0.05 6.05
C GLU A 115 0.30 -0.23 7.09
N GLU A 116 -0.59 0.73 7.33
CA GLU A 116 -1.65 0.62 8.34
C GLU A 116 -2.80 -0.32 7.93
N ASN A 117 -3.05 -0.52 6.63
CA ASN A 117 -4.23 -1.24 6.15
C ASN A 117 -3.96 -2.66 5.65
N ILE A 118 -2.70 -3.08 5.56
CA ILE A 118 -2.36 -4.42 5.05
C ILE A 118 -2.25 -5.39 6.24
N ALA A 119 -3.28 -6.23 6.38
CA ALA A 119 -3.27 -7.38 7.30
C ALA A 119 -2.81 -8.68 6.60
N GLY A 120 -2.82 -8.69 5.26
CA GLY A 120 -2.34 -9.77 4.41
C GLY A 120 -2.48 -9.41 2.93
N PHE A 121 -1.76 -10.12 2.06
CA PHE A 121 -1.81 -9.91 0.62
C PHE A 121 -1.34 -11.15 -0.14
N TYR A 122 -1.79 -11.31 -1.39
CA TYR A 122 -1.21 -12.24 -2.35
C TYR A 122 -0.20 -11.53 -3.28
N ASP A 123 1.05 -11.99 -3.32
CA ASP A 123 2.05 -11.47 -4.25
C ASP A 123 1.91 -12.16 -5.61
N GLU A 124 1.28 -11.47 -6.55
CA GLU A 124 1.04 -11.98 -7.90
C GLU A 124 2.24 -11.81 -8.85
N ARG A 125 3.36 -11.26 -8.40
CA ARG A 125 4.50 -11.04 -9.30
C ARG A 125 5.11 -12.37 -9.77
N PRO A 126 5.60 -12.46 -11.03
CA PRO A 126 6.24 -13.67 -11.52
C PRO A 126 7.38 -14.13 -10.61
N GLY A 127 7.34 -15.38 -10.15
CA GLY A 127 8.31 -15.96 -9.21
C GLY A 127 8.02 -15.71 -7.72
N HIS A 128 7.02 -14.88 -7.41
CA HIS A 128 6.67 -14.51 -6.04
C HIS A 128 5.30 -15.02 -5.57
N LYS A 129 4.50 -15.65 -6.44
CA LYS A 129 3.17 -16.29 -6.21
C LYS A 129 3.00 -16.96 -4.84
N ARG A 130 2.73 -16.17 -3.80
CA ARG A 130 2.66 -16.55 -2.39
C ARG A 130 1.70 -15.64 -1.64
N LEU A 131 1.05 -16.22 -0.65
CA LEU A 131 0.19 -15.51 0.28
C LEU A 131 1.03 -15.08 1.49
N TYR A 132 0.85 -13.85 1.95
CA TYR A 132 1.51 -13.30 3.13
C TYR A 132 0.47 -12.85 4.15
N ALA A 133 0.61 -13.31 5.39
CA ALA A 133 -0.11 -12.78 6.54
C ALA A 133 0.79 -11.85 7.35
N VAL A 134 0.25 -10.73 7.83
CA VAL A 134 0.97 -9.82 8.70
C VAL A 134 0.69 -10.23 10.14
N SER A 135 1.70 -10.82 10.78
CA SER A 135 1.62 -11.31 12.16
C SER A 135 3.03 -11.56 12.70
N GLU A 136 3.30 -11.06 13.90
CA GLU A 136 4.59 -11.26 14.59
C GLU A 136 4.73 -12.67 15.18
N ASP A 137 3.64 -13.22 15.67
CA ASP A 137 3.53 -14.51 16.35
C ASP A 137 3.19 -15.68 15.40
N ARG A 138 3.03 -15.39 14.11
CA ARG A 138 2.67 -16.34 13.05
C ARG A 138 1.33 -17.03 13.28
N THR A 139 0.36 -16.28 13.80
CA THR A 139 -1.02 -16.74 14.04
C THR A 139 -2.00 -16.17 13.02
N LEU A 140 -3.07 -16.91 12.77
CA LEU A 140 -4.16 -16.50 11.91
C LEU A 140 -5.37 -16.11 12.76
N THR A 141 -5.39 -14.84 13.16
CA THR A 141 -6.56 -14.27 13.85
C THR A 141 -7.79 -14.30 12.94
N PRO A 142 -9.02 -14.28 13.50
CA PRO A 142 -10.23 -14.20 12.69
C PRO A 142 -10.26 -13.02 11.70
N ALA A 143 -9.74 -11.85 12.10
CA ALA A 143 -9.63 -10.70 11.19
C ALA A 143 -8.66 -10.97 10.03
N ASN A 144 -7.50 -11.57 10.32
CA ASN A 144 -6.53 -11.94 9.29
C ASN A 144 -7.12 -12.96 8.32
N GLN A 145 -7.84 -13.97 8.81
CA GLN A 145 -8.47 -14.99 7.97
C GLN A 145 -9.48 -14.40 6.98
N LEU A 146 -10.26 -13.39 7.40
CA LEU A 146 -11.19 -12.72 6.50
C LEU A 146 -10.44 -12.05 5.34
N VAL A 147 -9.36 -11.33 5.63
CA VAL A 147 -8.51 -10.69 4.62
C VAL A 147 -7.87 -11.75 3.73
N LEU A 148 -7.26 -12.77 4.32
CA LEU A 148 -6.62 -13.86 3.57
C LEU A 148 -7.62 -14.67 2.71
N SER A 149 -8.89 -14.77 3.11
CA SER A 149 -9.94 -15.37 2.28
C SER A 149 -10.16 -14.59 0.99
N HIS A 150 -10.10 -13.25 1.07
CA HIS A 150 -10.16 -12.37 -0.09
C HIS A 150 -8.93 -12.60 -1.00
N GLU A 151 -7.74 -12.61 -0.41
CA GLU A 151 -6.48 -12.81 -1.13
C GLU A 151 -6.38 -14.21 -1.76
N LEU A 152 -6.89 -15.24 -1.10
CA LEU A 152 -6.98 -16.59 -1.64
C LEU A 152 -7.90 -16.66 -2.86
N ARG A 153 -8.93 -15.81 -2.94
CA ARG A 153 -9.75 -15.72 -4.16
C ARG A 153 -8.94 -15.16 -5.32
N HIS A 154 -8.10 -14.14 -5.09
CA HIS A 154 -7.16 -13.62 -6.11
C HIS A 154 -6.16 -14.70 -6.53
N ALA A 155 -5.55 -15.39 -5.56
CA ALA A 155 -4.64 -16.49 -5.82
C ALA A 155 -5.29 -17.63 -6.61
N MET A 156 -6.56 -17.94 -6.33
CA MET A 156 -7.33 -18.91 -7.09
C MET A 156 -7.53 -18.43 -8.53
N GLN A 157 -7.96 -17.18 -8.72
CA GLN A 157 -8.20 -16.62 -10.05
C GLN A 157 -6.95 -16.65 -10.93
N ASP A 158 -5.79 -16.32 -10.36
CA ASP A 158 -4.49 -16.35 -11.05
C ASP A 158 -4.12 -17.74 -11.59
N GLN A 159 -4.56 -18.82 -10.93
CA GLN A 159 -4.32 -20.19 -11.41
C GLN A 159 -5.15 -20.56 -12.66
N TYR A 160 -6.25 -19.85 -12.90
CA TYR A 160 -7.18 -20.11 -14.01
C TYR A 160 -7.06 -19.09 -15.14
N ALA A 161 -6.69 -17.85 -14.84
CA ALA A 161 -6.62 -16.76 -15.79
C ALA A 161 -5.41 -15.87 -15.53
N ASP A 162 -4.64 -15.62 -16.58
CA ASP A 162 -3.65 -14.55 -16.59
C ASP A 162 -4.38 -13.22 -16.83
N VAL A 163 -4.68 -12.51 -15.74
CA VAL A 163 -5.43 -11.25 -15.77
C VAL A 163 -4.64 -10.17 -16.51
N HIS A 164 -3.31 -10.10 -16.35
CA HIS A 164 -2.48 -9.10 -17.04
C HIS A 164 -2.50 -9.28 -18.56
N ARG A 165 -2.64 -10.52 -19.04
CA ARG A 165 -2.84 -10.79 -20.47
C ARG A 165 -4.22 -10.35 -20.97
N ILE A 166 -5.25 -10.45 -20.12
CA ILE A 166 -6.65 -10.15 -20.48
C ILE A 166 -6.93 -8.65 -20.39
N VAL A 167 -6.39 -7.99 -19.36
CA VAL A 167 -6.51 -6.56 -19.10
C VAL A 167 -5.09 -5.99 -18.98
N PRO A 168 -4.49 -5.57 -20.11
CA PRO A 168 -3.20 -4.89 -20.08
C PRO A 168 -3.32 -3.59 -19.28
N ASP A 169 -2.24 -3.19 -18.60
CA ASP A 169 -2.22 -1.95 -17.83
C ASP A 169 -2.71 -0.76 -18.68
N ALA A 170 -3.82 -0.16 -18.26
CA ALA A 170 -4.55 0.85 -19.03
C ALA A 170 -3.74 2.15 -19.25
N PHE A 171 -2.58 2.28 -18.60
CA PHE A 171 -1.63 3.35 -18.81
C PHE A 171 -0.22 2.78 -18.80
N PRO A 172 0.48 2.67 -19.94
CA PRO A 172 1.92 2.43 -19.89
C PRO A 172 2.53 3.55 -19.05
N ALA A 173 3.34 3.19 -18.04
CA ALA A 173 4.24 4.12 -17.39
C ALA A 173 4.91 4.91 -18.51
N ARG A 174 4.60 6.21 -18.64
CA ARG A 174 5.12 7.00 -19.76
C ARG A 174 6.62 6.77 -19.76
N ALA A 175 7.13 6.17 -20.83
CA ALA A 175 8.55 6.06 -21.07
C ALA A 175 9.14 7.43 -20.74
N SER A 176 10.16 7.44 -19.89
CA SER A 176 10.99 8.61 -19.65
C SER A 176 11.21 9.29 -21.00
N ALA A 177 10.88 10.58 -21.07
CA ALA A 177 10.91 11.34 -22.31
C ALA A 177 12.17 10.96 -23.11
N PRO A 178 12.06 10.65 -24.41
CA PRO A 178 13.20 10.18 -25.18
C PRO A 178 14.36 11.15 -24.96
N PRO A 179 15.61 10.66 -24.78
CA PRO A 179 16.74 11.53 -24.56
C PRO A 179 16.71 12.56 -25.67
N THR A 180 16.56 13.83 -25.29
CA THR A 180 16.55 14.95 -26.22
C THR A 180 17.77 14.78 -27.10
N SER A 181 17.59 14.29 -28.32
CA SER A 181 18.66 14.25 -29.30
C SER A 181 19.06 15.70 -29.44
N ARG A 182 20.28 16.05 -29.02
CA ARG A 182 20.85 17.36 -29.30
C ARG A 182 20.80 17.54 -30.81
N SER A 183 19.79 18.24 -31.30
CA SER A 183 19.84 18.85 -32.60
C SER A 183 20.99 19.84 -32.55
N SER A 184 22.02 19.59 -33.36
CA SER A 184 23.05 20.57 -33.71
C SER A 184 22.43 21.94 -33.97
N PRO A 185 23.15 23.06 -33.72
CA PRO A 185 22.57 24.40 -33.81
C PRO A 185 22.19 24.72 -35.26
N GLY A 186 20.94 24.40 -35.61
CA GLY A 186 20.31 24.81 -36.86
C GLY A 186 19.98 26.29 -36.78
N ARG A 187 20.43 27.06 -37.78
CA ARG A 187 20.18 28.49 -37.90
C ARG A 187 18.68 28.80 -37.81
N CYS A 188 18.31 29.81 -37.04
CA CYS A 188 16.94 30.33 -37.01
C CYS A 188 16.54 30.83 -38.42
N PRO A 189 15.33 30.51 -38.90
CA PRO A 189 14.79 31.13 -40.11
C PRO A 189 14.49 32.63 -39.88
N PRO A 190 14.56 33.48 -40.92
CA PRO A 190 14.40 34.93 -40.79
C PRO A 190 12.97 35.32 -40.35
N CYS A 191 12.87 36.30 -39.45
CA CYS A 191 11.69 36.73 -38.68
C CYS A 191 10.42 37.19 -39.45
N ARG A 192 10.32 36.98 -40.77
CA ARG A 192 9.16 37.46 -41.55
C ARG A 192 7.94 36.53 -41.54
N ALA A 193 8.00 35.38 -40.87
CA ALA A 193 6.92 34.38 -40.90
C ALA A 193 6.42 33.91 -39.51
N CYS A 194 6.55 34.72 -38.46
CA CYS A 194 5.96 34.39 -37.15
C CYS A 194 4.54 34.97 -37.03
N PRO A 195 3.49 34.15 -36.85
CA PRO A 195 2.17 34.67 -36.46
C PRO A 195 2.22 35.27 -35.05
N ALA A 196 1.42 36.31 -34.82
CA ALA A 196 1.47 37.20 -33.64
C ALA A 196 1.34 36.54 -32.25
N TRP A 197 1.05 35.24 -32.19
CA TRP A 197 0.99 34.47 -30.94
C TRP A 197 2.35 33.93 -30.49
N CYS A 198 3.41 34.06 -31.31
CA CYS A 198 4.75 33.54 -31.03
C CYS A 198 5.70 34.56 -30.37
N VAL A 199 5.18 35.51 -29.57
CA VAL A 199 5.97 36.59 -28.95
C VAL A 199 6.57 36.20 -27.59
N THR A 200 6.23 35.03 -27.03
CA THR A 200 6.70 34.61 -25.70
C THR A 200 7.82 33.56 -25.70
N SER A 201 8.28 33.08 -26.86
CA SER A 201 9.44 32.18 -26.91
C SER A 201 10.77 32.94 -26.77
N SER A 202 11.74 32.35 -26.06
CA SER A 202 13.06 32.95 -25.78
C SER A 202 13.95 33.16 -27.01
N CYS A 203 13.47 32.84 -28.22
CA CYS A 203 14.22 32.97 -29.46
C CYS A 203 14.21 34.39 -30.08
N CYS A 204 13.29 35.28 -29.66
CA CYS A 204 13.17 36.65 -30.20
C CYS A 204 13.73 37.74 -29.29
N ARG A 205 14.45 37.39 -28.22
CA ARG A 205 14.94 38.35 -27.23
C ARG A 205 16.46 38.51 -27.30
N THR A 206 16.94 39.08 -28.41
CA THR A 206 18.26 39.72 -28.57
C THR A 206 18.16 40.76 -29.66
#